data_AF-A0A1F8PZU9-F1
#
_entry.id   AF-A0A1F8PZU9-F1
#
_cell.length_a   1.000
_cell.length_b   1.000
_cell.length_c   1.000
_cell.angle_alpha   90.00
_cell.angle_beta   90.00
_cell.angle_gamma   90.00
#
_symmetry.space_group_name_H-M   'P 1'
#
loop_
_entity.id
_entity.type
_entity.pdbx_description
1 polymer ?
#
loop_
_entity_poly.entity_id
_entity_poly.type
_entity_poly.pdbx_seq_one_letter_code
_entity_poly.pdbx_strand_id
1 'polypeptide(L)'
;MVDNDDLPSPEDLSLEAATYLQGLAEAVGELRRRCLDMLLKDNPSEAERLLGKMDDIYAILVTMDYPDAITGGLRRLTDVARGIIERTRGDITLSLRQGRLENNLKKLESRLDEHNQS
;
A
#
# COMPACT_ATOMS: atom_id res chain seq x y z
N MET A 1 25.60 -0.66 -4.86
CA MET A 1 25.61 -0.72 -3.40
C MET A 1 24.35 -0.01 -2.95
N VAL A 2 23.45 -0.73 -2.28
CA VAL A 2 22.24 -0.14 -1.69
C VAL A 2 22.62 0.08 -0.24
N ASP A 3 22.94 1.33 0.10
CA ASP A 3 23.22 1.67 1.49
C ASP A 3 21.90 1.78 2.25
N ASN A 4 21.98 1.15 3.41
CA ASN A 4 20.98 0.90 4.41
C ASN A 4 20.98 2.12 5.33
N ASP A 5 20.19 3.14 5.02
CA ASP A 5 20.06 4.31 5.89
C ASP A 5 18.59 4.55 6.22
N ASP A 6 18.34 4.57 7.52
CA ASP A 6 17.07 4.87 8.17
C ASP A 6 16.43 6.16 7.61
N LEU A 7 15.09 6.22 7.61
CA LEU A 7 14.39 7.45 7.20
C LEU A 7 14.87 8.63 8.06
N PRO A 8 15.28 9.76 7.45
CA PRO A 8 15.76 10.91 8.18
C PRO A 8 14.67 11.47 9.11
N SER A 9 15.08 11.84 10.32
CA SER A 9 14.24 12.46 11.34
C SER A 9 13.81 13.87 10.90
N PRO A 10 12.61 14.36 11.28
CA PRO A 10 12.19 15.74 11.01
C PRO A 10 13.18 16.80 11.53
N GLU A 11 13.91 16.50 12.61
CA GLU A 11 14.90 17.40 13.20
C GLU A 11 16.13 17.59 12.29
N ASP A 12 16.47 16.58 11.48
CA ASP A 12 17.66 16.59 10.59
C ASP A 12 17.45 17.45 9.34
N LEU A 13 16.20 17.74 8.98
CA LEU A 13 15.85 18.40 7.71
C LEU A 13 15.60 19.91 7.83
N SER A 14 15.52 20.47 9.06
CA SER A 14 15.09 21.87 9.28
C SER A 14 13.80 22.22 8.51
N LEU A 15 12.94 21.23 8.27
CA LEU A 15 11.67 21.37 7.57
C LEU A 15 10.57 21.54 8.62
N GLU A 16 9.58 22.39 8.32
CA GLU A 16 8.37 22.42 9.13
C GLU A 16 7.76 21.00 9.14
N ALA A 17 7.32 20.51 10.31
CA ALA A 17 6.70 19.18 10.45
C ALA A 17 5.58 18.94 9.42
N ALA A 18 4.92 20.02 8.98
CA ALA A 18 3.94 20.01 7.89
C ALA A 18 4.52 19.56 6.54
N THR A 19 5.72 20.02 6.15
CA THR A 19 6.34 19.66 4.87
C THR A 19 6.77 18.19 4.83
N TYR A 20 7.32 17.67 5.92
CA TYR A 20 7.70 16.25 6.02
C TYR A 20 6.46 15.35 5.89
N LEU A 21 5.39 15.68 6.60
CA LEU A 21 4.13 14.93 6.56
C LEU A 21 3.41 15.01 5.22
N GLN A 22 3.47 16.18 4.57
CA GLN A 22 2.98 16.34 3.20
C GLN A 22 3.73 15.42 2.24
N GLY A 23 5.06 15.37 2.33
CA GLY A 23 5.90 14.48 1.52
C GLY A 23 5.58 13.00 1.75
N LEU A 24 5.34 12.59 2.99
CA LEU A 24 4.91 11.22 3.31
C LEU A 24 3.52 10.91 2.75
N ALA A 25 2.56 11.84 2.85
CA ALA A 25 1.22 11.65 2.27
C ALA A 25 1.26 11.51 0.75
N GLU A 26 2.09 12.31 0.07
CA GLU A 26 2.33 12.19 -1.38
C GLU A 26 2.99 10.86 -1.74
N ALA A 27 3.98 10.40 -0.94
CA ALA A 27 4.62 9.11 -1.12
C ALA A 27 3.64 7.94 -0.99
N VAL A 28 2.73 7.98 -0.01
CA VAL A 28 1.66 6.97 0.15
C VAL A 28 0.73 6.96 -1.09
N GLY A 29 0.41 8.14 -1.64
CA GLY A 29 -0.37 8.24 -2.88
C GLY A 29 0.33 7.61 -4.09
N GLU A 30 1.62 7.87 -4.27
CA GLU A 30 2.42 7.29 -5.36
C GLU A 30 2.62 5.78 -5.20
N LEU A 31 2.79 5.30 -3.96
CA LEU A 31 2.81 3.86 -3.66
C LEU A 31 1.49 3.20 -4.04
N ARG A 32 0.34 3.81 -3.72
CA ARG A 32 -0.97 3.30 -4.18
C ARG A 32 -1.02 3.21 -5.70
N ARG A 33 -0.57 4.23 -6.42
CA ARG A 33 -0.53 4.19 -7.89
C ARG A 33 0.28 3.00 -8.39
N ARG A 34 1.47 2.77 -7.82
CA ARG A 34 2.31 1.61 -8.16
C ARG A 34 1.67 0.27 -7.78
N CYS A 35 0.97 0.17 -6.64
CA CYS A 35 0.23 -1.05 -6.29
C CYS A 35 -0.80 -1.38 -7.38
N LEU A 36 -1.58 -0.39 -7.82
CA LEU A 36 -2.57 -0.58 -8.88
C LEU A 36 -1.92 -0.96 -10.21
N ASP A 37 -0.78 -0.35 -10.57
CA ASP A 37 -0.02 -0.71 -11.75
C ASP A 37 0.50 -2.16 -11.72
N MET A 38 0.86 -2.68 -10.53
CA MET A 38 1.28 -4.06 -10.36
C MET A 38 0.11 -5.04 -10.45
N LEU A 39 -1.06 -4.67 -9.90
CA LEU A 39 -2.28 -5.46 -10.06
C LEU A 39 -2.70 -5.55 -11.53
N LEU A 40 -2.56 -4.47 -12.30
CA LEU A 40 -2.83 -4.47 -13.76
C LEU A 40 -1.86 -5.34 -14.57
N LYS A 41 -0.68 -5.65 -14.02
CA LYS A 41 0.34 -6.51 -14.64
C LYS A 41 0.32 -7.94 -14.11
N ASP A 42 -0.76 -8.35 -13.45
CA ASP A 42 -0.92 -9.66 -12.80
C ASP A 42 0.22 -9.99 -11.81
N ASN A 43 0.76 -8.97 -11.13
CA ASN A 43 1.81 -9.12 -10.12
C ASN A 43 1.32 -8.72 -8.72
N PRO A 44 0.40 -9.48 -8.10
CA PRO A 44 -0.16 -9.14 -6.79
C PRO A 44 0.86 -9.24 -5.65
N SER A 45 1.90 -10.09 -5.78
CA SER A 45 2.95 -10.20 -4.77
C SER A 45 3.77 -8.92 -4.63
N GLU A 46 4.08 -8.26 -5.74
CA GLU A 46 4.77 -6.97 -5.70
C GLU A 46 3.85 -5.86 -5.15
N ALA A 47 2.54 -5.92 -5.44
CA ALA A 47 1.58 -5.01 -4.85
C ALA A 47 1.48 -5.18 -3.32
N GLU A 48 1.50 -6.40 -2.80
CA GLU A 48 1.56 -6.68 -1.35
C GLU A 48 2.84 -6.13 -0.71
N ARG A 49 3.99 -6.28 -1.38
CA ARG A 49 5.27 -5.73 -0.90
C ARG A 49 5.23 -4.20 -0.80
N LEU A 50 4.62 -3.53 -1.79
CA LEU A 50 4.45 -2.08 -1.78
C LEU A 50 3.44 -1.63 -0.71
N LEU A 51 2.36 -2.40 -0.48
CA LEU A 51 1.43 -2.15 0.60
C LEU A 51 2.12 -2.19 1.97
N GLY A 52 3.03 -3.14 2.18
CA GLY A 52 3.85 -3.20 3.41
C GLY A 52 4.64 -1.92 3.65
N LYS A 53 5.23 -1.34 2.60
CA LYS A 53 5.92 -0.03 2.73
C LYS A 53 4.97 1.11 3.09
N MET A 54 3.72 1.06 2.64
CA MET A 54 2.72 2.06 3.03
C MET A 54 2.35 1.90 4.52
N ASP A 55 2.28 0.67 5.01
CA ASP A 55 2.07 0.37 6.44
C ASP A 55 3.24 0.86 7.29
N ASP A 56 4.48 0.71 6.82
CA ASP A 56 5.68 1.25 7.49
C ASP A 56 5.62 2.79 7.63
N ILE A 57 5.22 3.49 6.55
CA ILE A 57 5.03 4.94 6.59
C ILE A 57 3.95 5.30 7.61
N TYR A 58 2.82 4.59 7.62
CA TYR A 58 1.74 4.85 8.57
C TYR A 58 2.15 4.60 10.02
N ALA A 59 2.98 3.60 10.28
CA ALA A 59 3.54 3.36 11.62
C ALA A 59 4.35 4.58 12.10
N ILE A 60 5.22 5.12 11.25
CA ILE A 60 5.98 6.35 11.56
C ILE A 60 5.03 7.52 11.87
N LEU A 61 4.03 7.75 11.00
CA LEU A 61 3.05 8.83 11.16
C LEU A 61 2.31 8.78 12.50
N VAL A 62 1.97 7.58 12.98
CA VAL A 62 1.23 7.39 14.25
C VAL A 62 2.13 7.51 15.48
N THR A 63 3.43 7.22 15.34
CA THR A 63 4.38 7.33 16.47
C THR A 63 4.86 8.75 16.75
N MET A 64 4.64 9.69 15.83
CA MET A 64 5.04 11.08 16.01
C MET A 64 4.06 11.80 16.96
N ASP A 65 4.52 12.08 18.19
CA ASP A 65 3.75 12.75 19.23
C ASP A 65 3.73 14.26 18.96
N TYR A 66 2.67 14.75 18.31
CA TYR A 66 2.57 16.15 17.90
C TYR A 66 1.85 17.01 18.96
N PRO A 67 2.40 18.16 19.38
CA PRO A 67 1.71 19.09 20.27
C PRO A 67 0.43 19.63 19.62
N ASP A 68 -0.66 19.74 20.40
CA ASP A 68 -2.01 20.08 19.90
C ASP A 68 -2.11 21.36 19.07
N ALA A 69 -1.18 22.31 19.24
CA ALA A 69 -1.10 23.53 18.43
C ALA A 69 -0.82 23.28 16.93
N ILE A 70 -0.32 22.09 16.57
CA ILE A 70 0.07 21.69 15.22
C ILE A 70 -0.79 20.50 14.71
N THR A 71 -1.52 19.79 15.58
CA THR A 71 -2.20 18.51 15.26
C THR A 71 -3.34 18.61 14.27
N GLY A 72 -4.03 19.74 14.15
CA GLY A 72 -5.24 19.87 13.31
C GLY A 72 -5.01 19.57 11.82
N GLY A 73 -3.86 19.95 11.26
CA GLY A 73 -3.50 19.65 9.88
C GLY A 73 -2.86 18.26 9.71
N LEU A 74 -2.02 17.87 10.68
CA LEU A 74 -1.21 16.66 10.62
C LEU A 74 -2.04 15.38 10.86
N ARG A 75 -3.00 15.45 11.79
CA ARG A 75 -3.95 14.35 12.04
C ARG A 75 -4.79 14.05 10.81
N ARG A 76 -5.24 15.10 10.10
CA ARG A 76 -5.98 14.96 8.85
C ARG A 76 -5.15 14.27 7.76
N LEU A 77 -3.87 14.61 7.61
CA LEU A 77 -2.99 13.94 6.65
C LEU A 77 -2.78 12.47 6.99
N THR A 78 -2.60 12.15 8.26
CA THR A 78 -2.47 10.77 8.75
C THR A 78 -3.74 9.96 8.48
N ASP A 79 -4.92 10.54 8.73
CA ASP A 79 -6.21 9.91 8.45
C ASP A 79 -6.42 9.69 6.94
N VAL A 80 -5.99 10.63 6.11
CA VAL A 80 -6.01 10.48 4.63
C VAL A 80 -5.10 9.34 4.21
N ALA A 81 -3.87 9.27 4.72
CA ALA A 81 -2.93 8.19 4.43
C ALA A 81 -3.51 6.82 4.83
N ARG A 82 -4.09 6.71 6.03
CA ARG A 82 -4.81 5.51 6.48
C ARG A 82 -5.92 5.11 5.50
N GLY A 83 -6.75 6.06 5.09
CA GLY A 83 -7.84 5.80 4.13
C GLY A 83 -7.33 5.35 2.76
N ILE A 84 -6.14 5.77 2.33
CA ILE A 84 -5.50 5.30 1.09
C ILE A 84 -5.00 3.86 1.26
N ILE A 85 -4.36 3.55 2.39
CA ILE A 85 -3.84 2.21 2.71
C ILE A 85 -4.97 1.19 2.77
N GLU A 86 -6.03 1.46 3.53
CA GLU A 86 -7.15 0.53 3.68
C GLU A 86 -7.84 0.21 2.34
N ARG A 87 -8.06 1.23 1.50
CA ARG A 87 -8.58 1.04 0.15
C ARG A 87 -7.65 0.19 -0.70
N THR A 88 -6.34 0.41 -0.62
CA THR A 88 -5.33 -0.35 -1.39
C THR A 88 -5.31 -1.81 -0.97
N ARG A 89 -5.42 -2.09 0.34
CA ARG A 89 -5.57 -3.45 0.86
C ARG A 89 -6.82 -4.14 0.33
N GLY A 90 -7.94 -3.41 0.25
CA GLY A 90 -9.18 -3.89 -0.36
C GLY A 90 -9.01 -4.27 -1.83
N ASP A 91 -8.38 -3.40 -2.63
CA ASP A 91 -8.12 -3.61 -4.05
C ASP A 91 -7.27 -4.87 -4.29
N ILE A 92 -6.17 -5.03 -3.53
CA ILE A 92 -5.30 -6.22 -3.61
C ILE A 92 -6.06 -7.49 -3.22
N THR A 93 -6.83 -7.45 -2.14
CA THR A 93 -7.63 -8.60 -1.68
C THR A 93 -8.64 -9.04 -2.74
N LEU A 94 -9.30 -8.09 -3.40
CA LEU A 94 -10.25 -8.37 -4.47
C LEU A 94 -9.57 -9.04 -5.66
N SER A 95 -8.43 -8.50 -6.13
CA SER A 95 -7.64 -9.07 -7.22
C SER A 95 -7.20 -10.51 -6.93
N LEU A 96 -6.69 -10.79 -5.73
CA LEU A 96 -6.31 -12.14 -5.32
C LEU A 96 -7.48 -13.13 -5.27
N ARG A 97 -8.68 -12.66 -4.91
CA ARG A 97 -9.88 -13.50 -4.93
C ARG A 97 -10.35 -13.79 -6.35
N GLN A 98 -10.28 -12.79 -7.24
CA GLN A 98 -10.59 -12.96 -8.66
C GLN A 98 -9.64 -13.98 -9.31
N GLY A 99 -8.32 -13.85 -9.12
CA GLY A 99 -7.36 -14.83 -9.65
C GLY A 99 -7.55 -16.24 -9.11
N ARG A 100 -7.94 -16.39 -7.83
CA ARG A 100 -8.32 -17.71 -7.27
C ARG A 100 -9.57 -18.29 -7.92
N LEU A 101 -10.58 -17.47 -8.18
CA LEU A 101 -11.80 -17.90 -8.86
C LEU A 101 -11.51 -18.34 -10.29
N GLU A 102 -10.75 -17.55 -11.06
CA GLU A 102 -10.34 -17.89 -12.43
C GLU A 102 -9.57 -19.21 -12.49
N ASN A 103 -8.64 -19.43 -11.56
CA ASN A 103 -7.90 -20.69 -11.47
C ASN A 103 -8.80 -21.88 -11.14
N ASN A 104 -9.81 -21.69 -10.27
CA ASN A 104 -10.77 -22.75 -9.96
C ASN A 104 -11.67 -23.08 -11.16
N LEU A 105 -12.07 -22.07 -11.94
CA LEU A 105 -12.85 -22.25 -13.17
C LEU A 105 -12.03 -23.02 -14.23
N LYS A 106 -10.76 -22.64 -14.45
CA LYS A 106 -9.86 -23.37 -15.35
C LYS A 106 -9.69 -24.84 -14.94
N LYS A 107 -9.51 -25.11 -13.64
CA LYS A 107 -9.43 -26.49 -13.13
C LYS A 107 -10.72 -27.27 -13.34
N LEU A 108 -11.87 -26.62 -13.21
CA LEU A 108 -13.18 -27.26 -13.44
C LEU A 108 -13.34 -27.60 -14.93
N GLU A 109 -13.00 -26.66 -15.82
CA GLU A 109 -13.01 -26.85 -17.28
C GLU A 109 -12.15 -28.06 -17.68
N SER A 110 -10.89 -28.13 -17.22
CA SER A 110 -10.02 -29.27 -17.53
C SER A 110 -10.60 -30.62 -17.08
N ARG A 111 -11.25 -30.68 -15.91
CA ARG A 111 -11.87 -31.92 -15.41
C ARG A 111 -13.10 -32.33 -16.22
N LEU A 112 -13.84 -31.38 -16.78
CA LEU A 112 -14.99 -31.67 -17.64
C LEU A 112 -14.52 -32.18 -19.01
N ASP A 113 -13.44 -31.61 -19.55
CA ASP A 113 -12.84 -32.09 -20.80
C ASP A 113 -12.31 -33.52 -20.67
N GLU A 114 -11.65 -33.85 -19.56
CA GLU A 114 -11.18 -35.22 -19.25
C GLU A 114 -12.34 -36.22 -19.17
N HIS A 115 -13.47 -35.82 -18.57
CA HIS A 115 -14.65 -36.68 -18.44
C HIS A 115 -15.41 -36.86 -19.76
N ASN A 116 -15.41 -35.87 -20.66
CA ASN A 116 -16.07 -35.97 -21.96
C ASN A 116 -15.26 -36.79 -22.99
N GLN A 117 -13.99 -37.09 -22.69
CA GLN A 117 -13.11 -37.91 -23.53
C GLN A 117 -13.03 -39.39 -23.09
N SER A 118 -13.62 -39.75 -21.95
CA SER A 118 -13.77 -41.14 -21.46
C SER A 118 -15.15 -41.71 -21.78
#